data_AF-A0AAV2NF47-F1
#
_entry.id   AF-A0AAV2NF47-F1
#
_cell.length_a   1.000
_cell.length_b   1.000
_cell.length_c   1.000
_cell.angle_alpha   90.00
_cell.angle_beta   90.00
_cell.angle_gamma   90.00
#
_symmetry.space_group_name_H-M   'P 1'
#
loop_
_entity.id
_entity.type
_entity.pdbx_description
1 polymer ?
#
loop_
_entity_poly.entity_id
_entity_poly.type
_entity_poly.pdbx_seq_one_letter_code
_entity_poly.pdbx_strand_id
1 'polypeptide(L)'
;MVEGYSKVLHGLRQLKNLRHGILPGTLWCGRGNIARNDSELGVYSKLDACCRTHDRCEDYIKPKATKYGLHNKYICRSSLCECDLEFYDCLKQVHGLYASAVGRIYFKKCKQCFRTYYDYQECMKEDLDITEETDREGRRVFCAKFDQNPKWGRRHNATSPRSIYADELLTWPDDGAVSQSYFANDRKYFVDEDEALTKTAIEDN
;
A
#
# COMPACT_ATOMS: atom_id res chain seq x y z
N MET A 1 28.04 7.08 28.71
CA MET A 1 28.89 6.49 27.66
C MET A 1 28.36 5.16 27.07
N VAL A 2 27.41 4.45 27.70
CA VAL A 2 26.94 3.12 27.25
C VAL A 2 25.88 3.18 26.13
N GLU A 3 25.00 4.19 26.12
CA GLU A 3 23.95 4.33 25.08
C GLU A 3 24.49 4.55 23.66
N GLY A 4 25.61 5.27 23.53
CA GLY A 4 26.23 5.56 22.23
C GLY A 4 26.81 4.30 21.57
N TYR A 5 27.46 3.44 22.35
CA TYR A 5 28.02 2.17 21.86
C TYR A 5 26.94 1.19 21.42
N SER A 6 25.83 1.11 22.15
CA SER A 6 24.69 0.23 21.79
C SER A 6 24.04 0.64 20.46
N LYS A 7 23.86 1.95 20.22
CA LYS A 7 23.34 2.49 18.95
C LYS A 7 24.28 2.23 17.77
N VAL A 8 25.59 2.39 17.98
CA VAL A 8 26.62 2.10 16.95
C VAL A 8 26.66 0.61 16.61
N LEU A 9 26.63 -0.27 17.63
CA LEU A 9 26.62 -1.72 17.44
C LEU A 9 25.32 -2.20 16.76
N HIS A 10 24.17 -1.60 17.09
CA HIS A 10 22.90 -1.80 16.37
C HIS A 10 23.01 -1.34 14.92
N GLY A 11 23.56 -0.14 14.66
CA GLY A 11 23.74 0.39 13.31
C GLY A 11 24.60 -0.50 12.41
N LEU A 12 25.70 -1.04 12.94
CA LEU A 12 26.57 -1.98 12.22
C LEU A 12 25.87 -3.33 11.92
N ARG A 13 24.95 -3.76 12.80
CA ARG A 13 24.16 -4.98 12.63
C ARG A 13 23.09 -4.82 11.54
N GLN A 14 22.54 -3.61 11.40
CA GLN A 14 21.56 -3.24 10.37
C GLN A 14 22.17 -3.15 8.95
N LEU A 15 23.48 -2.89 8.82
CA LEU A 15 24.16 -2.91 7.51
C LEU A 15 24.18 -4.30 6.86
N LYS A 16 24.07 -5.38 7.64
CA LYS A 16 23.97 -6.75 7.12
C LYS A 16 22.67 -6.97 6.33
N ASN A 17 21.64 -6.15 6.55
CA ASN A 17 20.34 -6.26 5.88
C ASN A 17 20.40 -5.76 4.43
N LEU A 18 21.34 -4.84 4.11
CA LEU A 18 21.58 -4.37 2.74
C LEU A 18 21.97 -5.50 1.79
N ARG A 19 22.71 -6.51 2.29
CA ARG A 19 23.10 -7.69 1.47
C ARG A 19 21.90 -8.53 1.02
N HIS A 20 20.78 -8.44 1.75
CA HIS A 20 19.52 -9.10 1.43
C HIS A 20 18.56 -8.17 0.65
N GLY A 21 18.98 -6.94 0.33
CA GLY A 21 18.14 -5.96 -0.32
C GLY A 21 17.02 -5.41 0.58
N ILE A 22 17.19 -5.46 1.90
CA ILE A 22 16.29 -4.86 2.90
C ILE A 22 16.86 -3.51 3.33
N LEU A 23 16.00 -2.49 3.40
CA LEU A 23 16.37 -1.16 3.87
C LEU A 23 16.86 -1.22 5.34
N PRO A 24 18.05 -0.69 5.67
CA PRO A 24 18.51 -0.64 7.06
C PRO A 24 17.52 0.05 7.99
N GLY A 25 17.29 -0.53 9.17
CA GLY A 25 16.30 -0.03 10.12
C GLY A 25 14.86 -0.49 9.83
N THR A 26 14.65 -1.31 8.79
CA THR A 26 13.39 -2.00 8.52
C THR A 26 13.64 -3.50 8.43
N LEU A 27 12.58 -4.30 8.47
CA LEU A 27 12.62 -5.75 8.33
C LEU A 27 11.84 -6.25 7.10
N TRP A 28 10.92 -5.44 6.58
CA TRP A 28 9.98 -5.77 5.50
C TRP A 28 10.22 -4.97 4.21
N CYS A 29 10.83 -3.79 4.29
CA CYS A 29 11.06 -2.98 3.09
C CYS A 29 12.22 -3.51 2.23
N GLY A 30 11.94 -4.46 1.34
CA GLY A 30 12.91 -4.96 0.36
C GLY A 30 12.42 -6.19 -0.41
N ARG A 31 13.36 -7.06 -0.80
CA ARG A 31 13.03 -8.31 -1.51
C ARG A 31 12.57 -9.38 -0.51
N GLY A 32 11.27 -9.38 -0.20
CA GLY A 32 10.71 -10.15 0.91
C GLY A 32 11.03 -9.48 2.24
N ASN A 33 11.15 -10.28 3.30
CA ASN A 33 11.42 -9.76 4.65
C ASN A 33 12.40 -10.67 5.41
N ILE A 34 12.94 -10.11 6.49
CA ILE A 34 13.86 -10.78 7.43
C ILE A 34 13.31 -10.79 8.87
N ALA A 35 12.03 -10.46 9.02
CA ALA A 35 11.33 -10.51 10.29
C ALA A 35 11.22 -11.97 10.76
N ARG A 36 11.39 -12.21 12.06
CA ARG A 36 11.25 -13.55 12.66
C ARG A 36 9.79 -13.95 12.80
N ASN A 37 8.93 -12.96 12.96
CA ASN A 37 7.50 -13.14 13.06
C ASN A 37 6.77 -11.91 12.54
N ASP A 38 5.47 -12.10 12.40
CA ASP A 38 4.56 -11.15 11.78
C ASP A 38 4.37 -9.83 12.54
N SER A 39 4.68 -9.80 13.83
CA SER A 39 4.55 -8.61 14.67
C SER A 39 5.83 -7.78 14.73
N GLU A 40 6.96 -8.34 14.31
CA GLU A 40 8.25 -7.67 14.39
C GLU A 40 8.36 -6.55 13.36
N LEU A 41 8.74 -5.36 13.82
CA LEU A 41 9.02 -4.20 12.99
C LEU A 41 10.40 -3.63 13.38
N GLY A 42 11.07 -3.04 12.40
CA GLY A 42 12.32 -2.33 12.57
C GLY A 42 12.15 -0.95 13.25
N VAL A 43 13.27 -0.26 13.39
CA VAL A 43 13.35 1.08 14.01
C VAL A 43 12.46 2.09 13.29
N TYR A 44 12.37 2.01 11.96
CA TYR A 44 11.43 2.83 11.18
C TYR A 44 10.05 2.19 11.11
N SER A 45 9.45 1.92 12.27
CA SER A 45 8.26 1.05 12.43
C SER A 45 7.07 1.44 11.56
N LYS A 46 6.78 2.74 11.40
CA LYS A 46 5.68 3.21 10.52
C LYS A 46 5.91 2.87 9.05
N LEU A 47 7.13 3.13 8.54
CA LEU A 47 7.53 2.78 7.18
C LEU A 47 7.52 1.26 7.00
N ASP A 48 8.09 0.55 7.97
CA ASP A 48 8.20 -0.90 7.94
C ASP A 48 6.83 -1.59 7.98
N ALA A 49 5.86 -1.00 8.70
CA ALA A 49 4.48 -1.44 8.70
C ALA A 49 3.83 -1.33 7.31
N CYS A 50 4.07 -0.23 6.56
CA CYS A 50 3.59 -0.13 5.18
C CYS A 50 4.15 -1.27 4.32
N CYS A 51 5.45 -1.54 4.43
CA CYS A 51 6.10 -2.62 3.68
C CYS A 51 5.58 -4.01 4.09
N ARG A 52 5.35 -4.23 5.38
CA ARG A 52 4.76 -5.48 5.89
C ARG A 52 3.37 -5.74 5.31
N THR A 53 2.51 -4.72 5.35
CA THR A 53 1.15 -4.83 4.78
C THR A 53 1.22 -5.16 3.29
N HIS A 54 2.13 -4.50 2.56
CA HIS A 54 2.35 -4.78 1.14
C HIS A 54 2.90 -6.19 0.86
N ASP A 55 3.85 -6.66 1.68
CA ASP A 55 4.42 -8.01 1.59
C ASP A 55 3.37 -9.11 1.81
N ARG A 56 2.33 -8.79 2.59
CA ARG A 56 1.16 -9.64 2.87
C ARG A 56 0.00 -9.45 1.90
N CYS A 57 0.21 -8.84 0.75
CA CYS A 57 -0.83 -8.77 -0.28
C CYS A 57 -1.46 -10.16 -0.50
N GLU A 58 -2.79 -10.21 -0.54
CA GLU A 58 -3.59 -11.44 -0.61
C GLU A 58 -3.17 -12.31 -1.79
N ASP A 59 -2.72 -11.68 -2.88
CA ASP A 59 -2.14 -12.40 -3.99
C ASP A 59 -1.03 -11.65 -4.74
N TYR A 60 -0.21 -12.43 -5.44
CA TYR A 60 0.83 -11.91 -6.32
C TYR A 60 1.27 -12.90 -7.40
N ILE A 61 1.75 -12.34 -8.51
CA ILE A 61 2.43 -13.06 -9.59
C ILE A 61 3.95 -12.88 -9.41
N LYS A 62 4.66 -13.99 -9.22
CA LYS A 62 6.12 -14.01 -9.08
C LYS A 62 6.80 -13.44 -10.34
N PRO A 63 8.02 -12.88 -10.22
CA PRO A 63 8.82 -12.54 -11.38
C PRO A 63 8.97 -13.75 -12.32
N LYS A 64 8.79 -13.55 -13.62
CA LYS A 64 8.91 -14.59 -14.66
C LYS A 64 7.93 -15.75 -14.55
N ALA A 65 6.93 -15.67 -13.67
CA ALA A 65 5.88 -16.68 -13.55
C ALA A 65 4.63 -16.26 -14.34
N THR A 66 3.79 -17.25 -14.63
CA THR A 66 2.46 -17.06 -15.20
C THR A 66 1.41 -17.44 -14.15
N LYS A 67 0.36 -16.63 -14.03
CA LYS A 67 -0.83 -16.88 -13.20
C LYS A 67 -2.02 -16.14 -13.80
N TYR A 68 -3.22 -16.70 -13.78
CA TYR A 68 -4.43 -16.15 -14.42
C TYR A 68 -4.26 -15.87 -15.91
N GLY A 69 -3.50 -16.74 -16.60
CA GLY A 69 -3.04 -16.47 -17.98
C GLY A 69 -2.10 -15.27 -18.16
N LEU A 70 -1.75 -14.54 -17.10
CA LEU A 70 -0.88 -13.37 -17.14
C LEU A 70 0.59 -13.76 -16.91
N HIS A 71 1.45 -13.53 -17.91
CA HIS A 71 2.89 -13.74 -17.78
C HIS A 71 3.62 -12.49 -17.26
N ASN A 72 4.14 -12.54 -16.03
CA ASN A 72 4.93 -11.44 -15.46
C ASN A 72 6.36 -11.41 -16.04
N LYS A 73 6.54 -10.67 -17.13
CA LYS A 73 7.84 -10.49 -17.79
C LYS A 73 8.87 -9.71 -16.97
N TYR A 74 8.49 -9.06 -15.88
CA TYR A 74 9.36 -8.18 -15.09
C TYR A 74 10.11 -8.94 -13.98
N ILE A 75 11.13 -8.29 -13.43
CA ILE A 75 11.90 -8.80 -12.28
C ILE A 75 11.23 -8.48 -10.94
N CYS A 76 10.26 -7.57 -10.94
CA CYS A 76 9.45 -7.28 -9.77
C CYS A 76 8.34 -8.32 -9.66
N ARG A 77 7.99 -8.67 -8.41
CA ARG A 77 6.69 -9.26 -8.12
C ARG A 77 5.61 -8.27 -8.56
N SER A 78 4.57 -8.77 -9.22
CA SER A 78 3.36 -7.99 -9.49
C SER A 78 2.33 -8.37 -8.42
N SER A 79 1.95 -7.40 -7.59
CA SER A 79 0.91 -7.56 -6.56
C SER A 79 -0.44 -7.11 -7.10
N LEU A 80 -1.52 -7.36 -6.35
CA LEU A 80 -2.82 -6.78 -6.68
C LEU A 80 -2.73 -5.24 -6.70
N CYS A 81 -3.43 -4.60 -7.63
CA CYS A 81 -3.37 -3.14 -7.78
C CYS A 81 -3.84 -2.40 -6.52
N GLU A 82 -4.80 -2.96 -5.79
CA GLU A 82 -5.24 -2.44 -4.50
C GLU A 82 -4.11 -2.43 -3.45
N CYS A 83 -3.31 -3.49 -3.36
CA CYS A 83 -2.16 -3.54 -2.47
C CYS A 83 -1.12 -2.47 -2.83
N ASP A 84 -0.86 -2.26 -4.13
CA ASP A 84 0.11 -1.26 -4.60
C ASP A 84 -0.41 0.17 -4.38
N LEU A 85 -1.71 0.41 -4.47
CA LEU A 85 -2.35 1.70 -4.13
C LEU A 85 -2.32 1.98 -2.62
N GLU A 86 -2.70 1.00 -1.79
CA GLU A 86 -2.61 1.11 -0.33
C GLU A 86 -1.17 1.36 0.13
N PHE A 87 -0.21 0.68 -0.50
CA PHE A 87 1.20 0.91 -0.23
C PHE A 87 1.63 2.33 -0.61
N TYR A 88 1.17 2.84 -1.76
CA TYR A 88 1.43 4.21 -2.18
C TYR A 88 0.95 5.22 -1.14
N ASP A 89 -0.30 5.08 -0.71
CA ASP A 89 -0.94 6.00 0.23
C ASP A 89 -0.31 5.92 1.62
N CYS A 90 0.00 4.71 2.08
CA CYS A 90 0.71 4.52 3.34
C CYS A 90 2.07 5.23 3.33
N LEU A 91 2.86 5.07 2.26
CA LEU A 91 4.15 5.75 2.14
C LEU A 91 4.01 7.28 2.08
N LYS A 92 2.92 7.80 1.49
CA LYS A 92 2.63 9.24 1.48
C LYS A 92 2.28 9.78 2.87
N GLN A 93 1.58 9.00 3.69
CA GLN A 93 1.17 9.37 5.04
C GLN A 93 2.30 9.28 6.08
N VAL A 94 3.26 8.37 5.94
CA VAL A 94 4.37 8.24 6.91
C VAL A 94 5.26 9.50 6.92
N HIS A 95 5.34 10.21 5.79
CA HIS A 95 6.22 11.36 5.55
C HIS A 95 7.73 11.05 5.79
N GLY A 96 8.61 11.88 5.24
CA GLY A 96 10.05 11.77 5.44
C GLY A 96 10.86 11.11 4.32
N LEU A 97 12.19 11.23 4.43
CA LEU A 97 13.15 10.90 3.36
C LEU A 97 13.16 9.41 3.00
N TYR A 98 13.12 8.52 4.00
CA TYR A 98 13.16 7.07 3.76
C TYR A 98 11.88 6.57 3.07
N ALA A 99 10.69 6.97 3.53
CA ALA A 99 9.43 6.61 2.87
C ALA A 99 9.39 7.13 1.43
N SER A 100 9.83 8.38 1.22
CA SER A 100 9.93 8.98 -0.12
C SER A 100 10.93 8.27 -1.03
N ALA A 101 12.04 7.76 -0.48
CA ALA A 101 13.01 6.97 -1.24
C ALA A 101 12.44 5.61 -1.62
N VAL A 102 11.81 4.89 -0.68
CA VAL A 102 11.15 3.60 -0.93
C VAL A 102 10.09 3.75 -2.03
N GLY A 103 9.18 4.72 -1.89
CA GLY A 103 8.15 4.97 -2.89
C GLY A 103 8.71 5.27 -4.27
N ARG A 104 9.70 6.17 -4.35
CA ARG A 104 10.34 6.51 -5.62
C ARG A 104 11.03 5.31 -6.26
N ILE A 105 11.70 4.45 -5.48
CA ILE A 105 12.40 3.27 -6.00
C ILE A 105 11.38 2.24 -6.47
N TYR A 106 10.41 1.89 -5.63
CA TYR A 106 9.41 0.88 -5.91
C TYR A 106 8.58 1.25 -7.13
N PHE A 107 7.88 2.38 -7.11
CA PHE A 107 6.98 2.80 -8.19
C PHE A 107 7.71 3.20 -9.48
N LYS A 108 9.03 3.42 -9.45
CA LYS A 108 9.83 3.58 -10.68
C LYS A 108 10.22 2.23 -11.31
N LYS A 109 10.48 1.20 -10.50
CA LYS A 109 10.98 -0.11 -10.95
C LYS A 109 9.84 -1.09 -11.20
N CYS A 110 8.89 -1.19 -10.29
CA CYS A 110 7.75 -2.09 -10.31
C CYS A 110 6.55 -1.31 -10.82
N LYS A 111 6.43 -1.20 -12.14
CA LYS A 111 5.44 -0.35 -12.82
C LYS A 111 4.10 -1.03 -13.07
N GLN A 112 3.94 -2.28 -12.64
CA GLN A 112 2.81 -3.12 -13.03
C GLN A 112 2.26 -3.85 -11.81
N CYS A 113 0.94 -3.76 -11.67
CA CYS A 113 0.11 -4.57 -10.80
C CYS A 113 -0.86 -5.39 -11.66
N PHE A 114 -1.69 -6.22 -11.03
CA PHE A 114 -2.79 -6.90 -11.72
C PHE A 114 -4.10 -6.77 -10.94
N ARG A 115 -5.20 -6.97 -11.65
CA ARG A 115 -6.56 -7.04 -11.09
C ARG A 115 -7.14 -8.41 -11.42
N THR A 116 -7.83 -9.01 -10.46
CA THR A 116 -8.59 -10.24 -10.61
C THR A 116 -10.07 -9.92 -10.71
N TYR A 117 -10.81 -10.76 -11.42
CA TYR A 117 -12.24 -10.63 -11.62
C TYR A 117 -12.92 -11.94 -11.20
N TYR A 118 -13.87 -11.79 -10.27
CA TYR A 118 -14.60 -12.90 -9.66
C TYR A 118 -15.99 -13.09 -10.27
N ASP A 119 -16.45 -12.16 -11.10
CA ASP A 119 -17.66 -12.28 -11.91
C ASP A 119 -17.31 -12.52 -13.38
N TYR A 120 -17.86 -13.59 -13.95
CA TYR A 120 -17.75 -13.91 -15.37
C TYR A 120 -18.25 -12.78 -16.28
N GLN A 121 -19.33 -12.09 -15.88
CA GLN A 121 -19.90 -11.00 -16.69
C GLN A 121 -18.95 -9.79 -16.74
N GLU A 122 -18.21 -9.52 -15.66
CA GLU A 122 -17.22 -8.46 -15.62
C GLU A 122 -16.06 -8.73 -16.59
N CYS A 123 -15.62 -10.00 -16.68
CA CYS A 123 -14.63 -10.43 -17.68
C CYS A 123 -15.10 -10.18 -19.12
N MET A 124 -16.36 -10.51 -19.43
CA MET A 124 -16.92 -10.28 -20.77
C MET A 124 -17.02 -8.79 -21.09
N LYS A 125 -17.42 -7.96 -20.11
CA LYS A 125 -17.50 -6.51 -20.29
C LYS A 125 -16.14 -5.88 -20.55
N GLU A 126 -15.10 -6.41 -19.92
CA GLU A 126 -13.71 -5.97 -20.08
C GLU A 126 -13.02 -6.59 -21.32
N ASP A 127 -13.73 -7.41 -22.09
CA ASP A 127 -13.22 -8.14 -23.26
C ASP A 127 -11.95 -8.97 -22.92
N LEU A 128 -12.01 -9.70 -21.81
CA LEU A 128 -10.91 -10.52 -21.29
C LEU A 128 -11.14 -12.01 -21.52
N ASP A 129 -10.05 -12.71 -21.86
CA ASP A 129 -10.03 -14.16 -21.97
C ASP A 129 -10.35 -14.81 -20.61
N ILE A 130 -11.23 -15.81 -20.64
CA ILE A 130 -11.57 -16.63 -19.48
C ILE A 130 -10.47 -17.67 -19.29
N THR A 131 -9.85 -17.65 -18.11
CA THR A 131 -8.77 -18.58 -17.73
C THR A 131 -9.20 -19.53 -16.62
N GLU A 132 -10.12 -19.11 -15.76
CA GLU A 132 -10.65 -19.85 -14.60
C GLU A 132 -9.56 -20.53 -13.76
N GLU A 133 -8.97 -19.76 -12.83
CA GLU A 133 -8.00 -20.27 -11.86
C GLU A 133 -8.45 -19.96 -10.42
N THR A 134 -7.76 -20.52 -9.43
CA THR A 134 -8.04 -20.25 -8.00
C THR A 134 -7.01 -19.30 -7.42
N ASP A 135 -7.45 -18.33 -6.61
CA ASP A 135 -6.55 -17.46 -5.87
C ASP A 135 -5.95 -18.14 -4.62
N ARG A 136 -5.13 -17.40 -3.87
CA ARG A 136 -4.46 -17.95 -2.68
C ARG A 136 -5.38 -18.23 -1.52
N GLU A 137 -6.55 -17.62 -1.52
CA GLU A 137 -7.57 -17.79 -0.50
C GLU A 137 -8.57 -18.89 -0.89
N GLY A 138 -8.42 -19.48 -2.08
CA GLY A 138 -9.30 -20.53 -2.57
C GLY A 138 -10.51 -20.02 -3.36
N ARG A 139 -10.58 -18.72 -3.65
CA ARG A 139 -11.68 -18.12 -4.44
C ARG A 139 -11.46 -18.37 -5.93
N ARG A 140 -12.55 -18.56 -6.67
CA ARG A 140 -12.52 -18.76 -8.13
C ARG A 140 -12.38 -17.41 -8.84
N VAL A 141 -11.33 -17.26 -9.66
CA VAL A 141 -11.05 -16.09 -10.48
C VAL A 141 -11.30 -16.45 -11.94
N PHE A 142 -12.21 -15.74 -12.62
CA PHE A 142 -12.57 -16.05 -14.00
C PHE A 142 -11.57 -15.47 -15.01
N CYS A 143 -11.08 -14.25 -14.75
CA CYS A 143 -10.06 -13.61 -15.55
C CYS A 143 -9.24 -12.62 -14.71
N ALA A 144 -8.13 -12.15 -15.27
CA ALA A 144 -7.31 -11.11 -14.68
C ALA A 144 -6.69 -10.26 -15.78
N LYS A 145 -6.30 -9.02 -15.44
CA LYS A 145 -5.50 -8.17 -16.35
C LYS A 145 -4.39 -7.45 -15.63
N PHE A 146 -3.33 -7.12 -16.36
CA PHE A 146 -2.31 -6.20 -15.85
C PHE A 146 -2.78 -4.75 -15.94
N ASP A 147 -2.35 -3.94 -14.99
CA ASP A 147 -2.57 -2.49 -14.94
C ASP A 147 -1.27 -1.79 -14.54
N GLN A 148 -1.23 -0.46 -14.65
CA GLN A 148 -0.06 0.35 -14.33
C GLN A 148 -0.11 0.84 -12.88
N ASN A 149 1.01 0.67 -12.18
CA ASN A 149 1.19 1.27 -10.88
C ASN A 149 1.24 2.80 -10.95
N PRO A 150 0.78 3.49 -9.89
CA PRO A 150 0.82 4.95 -9.83
C PRO A 150 2.26 5.47 -9.92
N LYS A 151 2.43 6.61 -10.59
CA LYS A 151 3.74 7.27 -10.67
C LYS A 151 4.00 8.05 -9.38
N TRP A 152 5.10 7.74 -8.70
CA TRP A 152 5.51 8.46 -7.49
C TRP A 152 5.51 9.98 -7.68
N GLY A 153 4.82 10.69 -6.78
CA GLY A 153 4.71 12.15 -6.81
C GLY A 153 3.50 12.67 -7.58
N ARG A 154 2.78 11.83 -8.33
CA ARG A 154 1.49 12.20 -8.92
C ARG A 154 0.35 11.81 -7.98
N ARG A 155 -0.71 12.59 -7.96
CA ARG A 155 -1.99 12.13 -7.42
C ARG A 155 -2.46 10.96 -8.30
N HIS A 156 -2.95 9.91 -7.66
CA HIS A 156 -3.71 8.87 -8.34
C HIS A 156 -5.18 9.10 -7.97
N ASN A 157 -6.09 8.82 -8.90
CA ASN A 157 -7.52 9.03 -8.72
C ASN A 157 -8.22 7.71 -8.31
N ALA A 158 -7.43 6.69 -7.97
CA ALA A 158 -7.94 5.36 -7.70
C ALA A 158 -8.24 5.24 -6.20
N THR A 159 -9.53 5.16 -5.88
CA THR A 159 -9.99 4.77 -4.55
C THR A 159 -9.59 3.30 -4.33
N SER A 160 -8.89 3.00 -3.23
CA SER A 160 -8.61 1.59 -2.89
C SER A 160 -9.94 0.85 -2.73
N PRO A 161 -10.11 -0.37 -3.26
CA PRO A 161 -11.27 -1.20 -2.98
C PRO A 161 -11.54 -1.37 -1.48
N ARG A 162 -10.54 -1.34 -0.60
CA ARG A 162 -10.79 -1.32 0.86
C ARG A 162 -11.53 -0.09 1.36
N SER A 163 -11.38 1.07 0.71
CA SER A 163 -12.24 2.22 1.02
C SER A 163 -13.66 2.07 0.50
N ILE A 164 -13.89 1.23 -0.52
CA ILE A 164 -15.22 0.88 -1.03
C ILE A 164 -15.88 -0.18 -0.13
N TYR A 165 -15.15 -1.23 0.27
CA TYR A 165 -15.63 -2.22 1.24
C TYR A 165 -15.85 -1.63 2.64
N ALA A 166 -15.09 -0.62 3.04
CA ALA A 166 -15.35 0.13 4.27
C ALA A 166 -16.66 0.95 4.19
N ASP A 167 -17.02 1.47 3.01
CA ASP A 167 -18.32 2.12 2.76
C ASP A 167 -19.46 1.09 2.68
N GLU A 168 -19.23 -0.10 2.12
CA GLU A 168 -20.24 -1.15 2.00
C GLU A 168 -20.57 -1.81 3.36
N LEU A 169 -19.59 -1.91 4.27
CA LEU A 169 -19.78 -2.34 5.66
C LEU A 169 -20.56 -1.34 6.52
N LEU A 170 -20.78 -0.10 6.07
CA LEU A 170 -21.59 0.91 6.76
C LEU A 170 -23.09 0.83 6.40
N THR A 171 -23.51 -0.07 5.52
CA THR A 171 -24.89 -0.11 4.99
C THR A 171 -25.76 -1.27 5.47
N TRP A 172 -25.35 -2.02 6.51
CA TRP A 172 -26.20 -3.07 7.09
C TRP A 172 -27.06 -2.54 8.25
N PRO A 173 -28.36 -2.91 8.33
CA PRO A 173 -29.27 -2.41 9.37
C PRO A 173 -28.88 -2.91 10.77
N ASP A 174 -29.09 -2.04 11.75
CA ASP A 174 -28.96 -2.29 13.19
C ASP A 174 -29.68 -3.59 13.61
N ASP A 175 -28.93 -4.49 14.27
CA ASP A 175 -29.44 -5.38 15.31
C ASP A 175 -28.32 -5.67 16.33
N GLY A 176 -28.35 -4.92 17.45
CA GLY A 176 -28.05 -5.44 18.79
C GLY A 176 -26.59 -5.73 19.20
N ALA A 177 -25.90 -4.70 19.69
CA ALA A 177 -25.02 -4.66 20.87
C ALA A 177 -23.85 -5.68 21.05
N VAL A 178 -22.60 -5.18 21.07
CA VAL A 178 -21.81 -4.80 22.28
C VAL A 178 -20.37 -4.43 21.87
N SER A 179 -19.88 -3.33 22.44
CA SER A 179 -18.59 -2.65 22.24
C SER A 179 -17.32 -3.47 22.52
N GLN A 180 -16.21 -3.12 21.86
CA GLN A 180 -15.13 -2.31 22.49
C GLN A 180 -14.01 -1.90 21.51
N SER A 181 -13.99 -0.59 21.24
CA SER A 181 -12.85 0.35 21.12
C SER A 181 -11.56 -0.07 20.43
N TYR A 182 -11.10 0.73 19.46
CA TYR A 182 -9.83 1.49 19.58
C TYR A 182 -9.81 2.68 18.58
N PHE A 183 -9.94 3.88 19.14
CA PHE A 183 -9.48 5.21 18.69
C PHE A 183 -9.84 5.74 17.29
N ALA A 184 -10.89 6.58 17.25
CA ALA A 184 -11.11 7.63 16.24
C ALA A 184 -10.92 9.01 16.90
N ASN A 185 -10.15 9.88 16.23
CA ASN A 185 -10.13 11.37 16.25
C ASN A 185 -8.72 11.83 15.79
N ASP A 186 -8.51 12.80 14.90
CA ASP A 186 -9.34 13.86 14.35
C ASP A 186 -8.88 14.19 12.91
N ARG A 187 -9.83 14.34 11.98
CA ARG A 187 -9.64 15.10 10.73
C ARG A 187 -10.11 16.53 10.99
N LYS A 188 -9.19 17.49 11.03
CA LYS A 188 -9.52 18.91 10.84
C LYS A 188 -9.18 19.27 9.40
N TYR A 189 -10.22 19.57 8.63
CA TYR A 189 -10.17 20.07 7.26
C TYR A 189 -9.39 21.40 7.21
N PHE A 190 -8.43 21.49 6.29
CA PHE A 190 -7.95 22.75 5.75
C PHE A 190 -8.72 23.00 4.46
N VAL A 191 -9.39 24.15 4.36
CA VAL A 191 -9.91 24.73 3.12
C VAL A 191 -9.14 26.03 2.94
N ASP A 192 -8.26 26.06 1.94
CA ASP A 192 -7.73 27.29 1.38
C ASP A 192 -8.64 27.67 0.20
N GLU A 193 -9.30 28.82 0.29
CA GLU A 193 -9.84 29.52 -0.87
C GLU A 193 -9.19 30.91 -0.92
N ASP A 194 -8.49 31.15 -2.02
CA ASP A 194 -7.80 32.39 -2.35
C ASP A 194 -8.80 33.55 -2.57
N GLU A 195 -8.38 34.72 -2.07
CA GLU A 195 -8.43 35.98 -2.80
C GLU A 195 -9.77 36.43 -3.41
N ALA A 196 -10.64 37.00 -2.57
CA ALA A 196 -11.51 38.10 -3.00
C ALA A 196 -11.85 38.99 -1.80
N LEU A 197 -11.47 40.27 -1.90
CA LEU A 197 -12.19 41.48 -1.47
C LEU A 197 -11.27 42.50 -0.78
N THR A 198 -10.44 43.16 -1.58
CA THR A 198 -10.12 44.57 -1.33
C THR A 198 -11.38 45.40 -1.53
N LYS A 199 -11.61 46.37 -0.62
CA LYS A 199 -12.56 47.51 -0.63
C LYS A 199 -13.83 47.34 0.21
N THR A 200 -13.75 47.87 1.44
CA THR A 200 -14.58 48.93 2.08
C THR A 200 -14.32 48.81 3.59
N ALA A 201 -13.45 49.59 4.23
CA ALA A 201 -13.66 50.98 4.65
C ALA A 201 -14.96 51.20 5.46
N ILE A 202 -14.73 51.71 6.68
CA ILE A 202 -15.58 52.54 7.55
C ILE A 202 -16.38 51.80 8.65
N GLU A 203 -16.24 52.36 9.87
CA GLU A 203 -17.03 52.25 11.13
C GLU A 203 -16.65 51.08 12.06
N ASP A 204 -16.38 51.24 13.35
CA ASP A 204 -16.21 52.41 14.22
C ASP A 204 -15.60 51.91 15.55
N ASN A 205 -14.80 52.80 16.17
CA ASN A 205 -14.29 52.79 17.55
C ASN A 205 -13.10 51.87 17.91
#